data_AF-A0A969THA6-F1
#
_entry.id   AF-A0A969THA6-F1
#
_cell.length_a   1.000
_cell.length_b   1.000
_cell.length_c   1.000
_cell.angle_alpha   90.00
_cell.angle_beta   90.00
_cell.angle_gamma   90.00
#
_symmetry.space_group_name_H-M   'P 1'
#
loop_
_entity.id
_entity.type
_entity.pdbx_description
1 polymer ?
#
loop_
_entity_poly.entity_id
_entity_poly.type
_entity_poly.pdbx_seq_one_letter_code
_entity_poly.pdbx_strand_id
1 'polypeptide(L)'
;MAKATKKQDKLGRNDPCWCGSGRKYKECHLPIEEQQQAERRKLHQAQDTLMPKIIEAAQEMTAVIPSAFVYFWTAKYDPAQLLEIDDLEDRGSERFLNWLVFDYPLDDGLTLVGKLAQAAEAGQFDVDEYEARLLQSWTTVRLQPYVVLDVQKGTGLTVRHFEREDTYQVLDKAASRRIEVGEIMIAHLVPIDDTYAVSGVAAQLTADIHSTLQELVAMHLIDMRKNNPEAGWDDFLRERSGTFNHFVMVAPVEETDISQVQMMVTQMRATLEMTGRSFKDMVGLGQKDDSTDEQASDAMSDGGNQPDSGAR
;
A
#
# COMPACT_ATOMS: atom_id res chain seq x y z
N MET A 1 37.42 -17.98 -24.51
CA MET A 1 36.31 -18.78 -25.06
C MET A 1 35.03 -18.37 -24.34
N ALA A 2 34.14 -17.67 -25.04
CA ALA A 2 32.88 -17.19 -24.47
C ALA A 2 31.90 -18.36 -24.35
N LYS A 3 31.42 -18.63 -23.12
CA LYS A 3 30.34 -19.59 -22.88
C LYS A 3 29.03 -18.93 -23.32
N ALA A 4 28.52 -19.38 -24.45
CA ALA A 4 27.20 -19.00 -24.94
C ALA A 4 26.14 -19.40 -23.92
N THR A 5 25.38 -18.43 -23.42
CA THR A 5 24.14 -18.63 -22.68
C THR A 5 23.12 -19.28 -23.61
N LYS A 6 22.91 -20.58 -23.44
CA LYS A 6 21.98 -21.38 -24.23
C LYS A 6 20.56 -20.85 -23.98
N LYS A 7 19.98 -20.22 -25.00
CA LYS A 7 18.55 -19.91 -25.08
C LYS A 7 17.80 -21.20 -24.73
N GLN A 8 16.96 -21.19 -23.68
CA GLN A 8 16.08 -22.31 -23.37
C GLN A 8 15.12 -22.49 -24.57
N ASP A 9 15.36 -23.51 -25.39
CA ASP A 9 14.37 -23.96 -26.36
C ASP A 9 13.12 -24.36 -25.57
N LYS A 10 12.01 -23.66 -25.79
CA LYS A 10 10.72 -24.00 -25.18
C LYS A 10 10.35 -25.40 -25.63
N LEU A 11 10.23 -26.32 -24.67
CA LEU A 11 9.81 -27.70 -24.90
C LEU A 11 8.50 -27.71 -25.70
N GLY A 12 8.49 -28.34 -26.87
CA GLY A 12 7.32 -28.45 -27.72
C GLY A 12 6.27 -29.37 -27.10
N ARG A 13 4.99 -29.06 -27.30
CA ARG A 13 3.84 -29.81 -26.75
C ARG A 13 3.93 -31.34 -26.96
N ASN A 14 4.47 -31.78 -28.09
CA ASN A 14 4.57 -33.20 -28.45
C ASN A 14 5.93 -33.83 -28.11
N ASP A 15 6.89 -33.07 -27.57
CA ASP A 15 8.21 -33.58 -27.22
C ASP A 15 8.13 -34.54 -26.02
N PRO A 16 9.08 -35.46 -25.86
CA PRO A 16 9.19 -36.26 -24.65
C PRO A 16 9.25 -35.38 -23.41
N CYS A 17 8.47 -35.71 -22.39
CA CYS A 17 8.42 -34.92 -21.16
C CYS A 17 9.78 -34.95 -20.43
N TRP A 18 10.16 -33.81 -19.88
CA TRP A 18 11.43 -33.61 -19.16
C TRP A 18 11.59 -34.50 -17.90
N CYS A 19 10.49 -35.04 -17.37
CA CYS A 19 10.49 -35.93 -16.20
C CYS A 19 10.99 -37.36 -16.50
N GLY A 20 11.33 -37.67 -17.76
CA GLY A 20 11.82 -38.98 -18.14
C GLY A 20 10.75 -40.07 -18.22
N SER A 21 9.46 -39.73 -18.13
CA SER A 21 8.37 -40.72 -18.15
C SER A 21 8.13 -41.38 -19.52
N GLY A 22 8.84 -40.95 -20.57
CA GLY A 22 8.62 -41.39 -21.95
C GLY A 22 7.30 -40.94 -22.60
N ARG A 23 6.45 -40.20 -21.87
CA ARG A 23 5.18 -39.64 -22.38
C ARG A 23 5.43 -38.31 -23.08
N LYS A 24 4.51 -37.89 -23.95
CA LYS A 24 4.52 -36.54 -24.53
C LYS A 24 4.28 -35.50 -23.43
N TYR A 25 4.96 -34.36 -23.51
CA TYR A 25 4.84 -33.28 -22.52
C TYR A 25 3.38 -32.83 -22.30
N LYS A 26 2.58 -32.73 -23.38
CA LYS A 26 1.13 -32.43 -23.31
C LYS A 26 0.28 -33.41 -22.51
N GLU A 27 0.73 -34.66 -22.38
CA GLU A 27 0.04 -35.75 -21.68
C GLU A 27 0.67 -36.02 -20.30
N CYS A 28 1.66 -35.21 -19.90
CA CYS A 28 2.38 -35.36 -18.66
C CYS A 28 2.38 -34.06 -17.86
N HIS A 29 3.42 -33.22 -17.96
CA HIS A 29 3.56 -32.04 -17.09
C HIS A 29 2.82 -30.80 -17.58
N LEU A 30 2.50 -30.67 -18.87
CA LEU A 30 1.81 -29.47 -19.37
C LEU A 30 0.45 -29.22 -18.67
N PRO A 31 -0.45 -30.22 -18.51
CA PRO A 31 -1.72 -29.97 -17.81
C PRO A 31 -1.52 -29.60 -16.33
N ILE A 32 -0.49 -30.15 -15.69
CA ILE A 32 -0.14 -29.85 -14.29
C ILE A 32 0.32 -28.39 -14.17
N GLU A 33 1.23 -27.97 -15.04
CA GLU A 33 1.74 -26.60 -15.10
C GLU A 33 0.61 -25.61 -15.46
N GLU A 34 -0.28 -25.94 -16.40
CA GLU A 34 -1.46 -25.13 -16.73
C GLU A 34 -2.42 -24.98 -15.54
N GLN A 35 -2.64 -26.06 -14.78
CA GLN A 35 -3.45 -26.05 -13.56
C GLN A 35 -2.82 -25.19 -12.47
N GLN A 36 -1.50 -25.33 -12.22
CA GLN A 36 -0.76 -24.50 -11.27
C GLN A 36 -0.80 -23.02 -11.66
N GLN A 37 -0.63 -22.69 -12.94
CA GLN A 37 -0.76 -21.32 -13.42
C GLN A 37 -2.18 -20.77 -13.28
N ALA A 38 -3.21 -21.60 -13.47
CA ALA A 38 -4.59 -21.20 -13.23
C ALA A 38 -4.84 -20.95 -11.72
N GLU A 39 -4.33 -21.81 -10.85
CA GLU A 39 -4.43 -21.65 -9.40
C GLU A 39 -3.75 -20.37 -8.92
N ARG A 40 -2.50 -20.14 -9.35
CA ARG A 40 -1.74 -18.94 -9.03
C ARG A 40 -2.45 -17.66 -9.48
N ARG A 41 -3.06 -17.66 -10.67
CA ARG A 41 -3.86 -16.52 -11.16
C ARG A 41 -5.06 -16.22 -10.27
N LYS A 42 -5.74 -17.26 -9.77
CA LYS A 42 -6.87 -17.09 -8.86
C LYS A 42 -6.45 -16.56 -7.50
N LEU A 43 -5.30 -17.01 -6.97
CA LEU A 43 -4.74 -16.47 -5.73
C LEU A 43 -4.34 -14.98 -5.88
N HIS A 44 -3.72 -14.60 -6.99
CA HIS A 44 -3.45 -13.18 -7.25
C HIS A 44 -4.74 -12.35 -7.36
N GLN A 45 -5.76 -12.87 -8.05
CA GLN A 45 -7.06 -12.20 -8.12
C GLN A 45 -7.71 -12.08 -6.72
N ALA A 46 -7.64 -13.13 -5.91
CA ALA A 46 -8.17 -13.13 -4.56
C ALA A 46 -7.43 -12.13 -3.65
N GLN A 47 -6.13 -11.94 -3.84
CA GLN A 47 -5.39 -10.88 -3.14
C GLN A 47 -5.96 -9.50 -3.47
N ASP A 48 -6.19 -9.22 -4.75
CA ASP A 48 -6.70 -7.94 -5.24
C ASP A 48 -8.13 -7.65 -4.72
N THR A 49 -8.94 -8.67 -4.50
CA THR A 49 -10.32 -8.53 -3.98
C THR A 49 -10.43 -8.57 -2.46
N LEU A 50 -9.53 -9.30 -1.78
CA LEU A 50 -9.57 -9.46 -0.33
C LEU A 50 -9.18 -8.18 0.41
N MET A 51 -8.12 -7.50 -0.02
CA MET A 51 -7.66 -6.27 0.67
C MET A 51 -8.74 -5.18 0.74
N PRO A 52 -9.48 -4.85 -0.35
CA PRO A 52 -10.61 -3.93 -0.27
C PRO A 52 -11.67 -4.31 0.77
N LYS A 53 -12.04 -5.60 0.87
CA LYS A 53 -13.01 -6.08 1.87
C LYS A 53 -12.50 -5.90 3.30
N ILE A 54 -11.21 -6.15 3.53
CA ILE A 54 -10.57 -5.95 4.83
C ILE A 54 -10.54 -4.47 5.22
N ILE A 55 -10.22 -3.59 4.25
CA ILE A 55 -10.19 -2.14 4.48
C ILE A 55 -11.60 -1.59 4.76
N GLU A 56 -12.62 -2.07 4.05
CA GLU A 56 -14.03 -1.74 4.31
C GLU A 56 -14.41 -2.14 5.75
N ALA A 57 -14.09 -3.37 6.17
CA ALA A 57 -14.31 -3.82 7.55
C ALA A 57 -13.53 -2.98 8.57
N ALA A 58 -12.32 -2.52 8.25
CA ALA A 58 -11.53 -1.66 9.13
C ALA A 58 -12.18 -0.28 9.32
N GLN A 59 -12.77 0.29 8.27
CA GLN A 59 -13.46 1.59 8.32
C GLN A 59 -14.71 1.57 9.22
N GLU A 60 -15.33 0.41 9.42
CA GLU A 60 -16.46 0.24 10.33
C GLU A 60 -16.04 0.28 11.83
N MET A 61 -14.74 0.19 12.13
CA MET A 61 -14.20 0.17 13.49
C MET A 61 -14.14 1.56 14.15
N THR A 62 -15.23 2.32 14.07
CA THR A 62 -15.34 3.72 14.53
C THR A 62 -14.97 3.94 16.00
N ALA A 63 -15.15 2.93 16.86
CA ALA A 63 -14.77 3.00 18.27
C ALA A 63 -13.26 2.85 18.51
N VAL A 64 -12.54 2.15 17.62
CA VAL A 64 -11.11 1.84 17.76
C VAL A 64 -10.24 2.85 17.01
N ILE A 65 -10.72 3.33 15.86
CA ILE A 65 -9.98 4.22 14.97
C ILE A 65 -9.37 5.43 15.70
N PRO A 66 -10.09 6.19 16.55
CA PRO A 66 -9.52 7.40 17.17
C PRO A 66 -8.29 7.11 18.04
N SER A 67 -8.33 6.09 18.89
CA SER A 67 -7.20 5.75 19.77
C SER A 67 -6.04 5.14 18.98
N ALA A 68 -6.34 4.27 18.01
CA ALA A 68 -5.35 3.68 17.12
C ALA A 68 -4.64 4.76 16.27
N PHE A 69 -5.38 5.77 15.79
CA PHE A 69 -4.84 6.87 14.99
C PHE A 69 -3.86 7.73 15.79
N VAL A 70 -4.23 8.10 17.02
CA VAL A 70 -3.34 8.84 17.93
C VAL A 70 -2.09 8.02 18.24
N TYR A 71 -2.22 6.71 18.47
CA TYR A 71 -1.07 5.85 18.71
C TYR A 71 -0.16 5.76 17.48
N PHE A 72 -0.73 5.53 16.30
CA PHE A 72 -0.01 5.36 15.04
C PHE A 72 0.84 6.60 14.73
N TRP A 73 0.26 7.78 14.86
CA TRP A 73 0.93 9.06 14.60
C TRP A 73 1.66 9.65 15.82
N THR A 74 1.79 8.89 16.91
CA THR A 74 2.46 9.35 18.15
C THR A 74 1.92 10.70 18.64
N ALA A 75 0.58 10.86 18.61
CA ALA A 75 -0.15 12.07 18.97
C ALA A 75 0.24 13.35 18.18
N LYS A 76 0.84 13.20 17.00
CA LYS A 76 1.15 14.31 16.07
C LYS A 76 -0.12 14.99 15.52
N TYR A 77 -1.20 14.22 15.36
CA TYR A 77 -2.46 14.66 14.77
C TYR A 77 -3.66 14.35 15.67
N ASP A 78 -4.70 15.18 15.58
CA ASP A 78 -5.98 14.93 16.24
C ASP A 78 -6.86 13.98 15.40
N PRO A 79 -7.65 13.07 16.00
CA PRO A 79 -8.57 12.19 15.27
C PRO A 79 -9.53 12.92 14.31
N ALA A 80 -9.88 14.18 14.58
CA ALA A 80 -10.71 14.99 13.68
C ALA A 80 -10.04 15.24 12.31
N GLN A 81 -8.71 15.12 12.23
CA GLN A 81 -7.92 15.31 11.01
C GLN A 81 -7.77 14.03 10.18
N LEU A 82 -8.44 12.92 10.56
CA LEU A 82 -8.32 11.65 9.85
C LEU A 82 -8.68 11.76 8.37
N LEU A 83 -9.69 12.56 8.02
CA LEU A 83 -10.11 12.76 6.62
C LEU A 83 -9.14 13.63 5.81
N GLU A 84 -8.26 14.38 6.49
CA GLU A 84 -7.28 15.28 5.90
C GLU A 84 -5.87 14.68 5.92
N ILE A 85 -5.72 13.44 6.43
CA ILE A 85 -4.39 12.89 6.69
C ILE A 85 -3.56 12.71 5.42
N ASP A 86 -4.20 12.44 4.27
CA ASP A 86 -3.51 12.32 2.98
C ASP A 86 -3.03 13.68 2.43
N ASP A 87 -3.59 14.80 2.90
CA ASP A 87 -3.09 16.14 2.59
C ASP A 87 -1.87 16.50 3.48
N LEU A 88 -1.75 15.85 4.63
CA LEU A 88 -0.70 16.11 5.64
C LEU A 88 0.47 15.15 5.53
N GLU A 89 0.22 13.92 5.09
CA GLU A 89 1.15 12.79 5.05
C GLU A 89 0.95 12.02 3.75
N ASP A 90 2.04 11.78 3.01
CA ASP A 90 1.96 10.99 1.78
C ASP A 90 1.40 9.59 2.06
N ARG A 91 0.25 9.29 1.43
CA ARG A 91 -0.52 8.04 1.61
C ARG A 91 -0.80 7.75 3.09
N GLY A 92 -1.05 8.79 3.90
CA GLY A 92 -1.28 8.68 5.34
C GLY A 92 -2.41 7.74 5.71
N SER A 93 -3.54 7.79 4.99
CA SER A 93 -4.70 6.92 5.23
C SER A 93 -4.36 5.45 5.00
N GLU A 94 -3.68 5.16 3.90
CA GLU A 94 -3.30 3.80 3.54
C GLU A 94 -2.28 3.21 4.52
N ARG A 95 -1.27 4.00 4.91
CA ARG A 95 -0.29 3.59 5.92
C ARG A 95 -0.97 3.27 7.25
N PHE A 96 -1.88 4.14 7.70
CA PHE A 96 -2.61 3.95 8.94
C PHE A 96 -3.54 2.72 8.89
N LEU A 97 -4.38 2.60 7.86
CA LEU A 97 -5.35 1.50 7.75
C LEU A 97 -4.66 0.14 7.58
N ASN A 98 -3.61 0.06 6.78
CA ASN A 98 -2.86 -1.19 6.61
C ASN A 98 -2.20 -1.61 7.94
N TRP A 99 -1.62 -0.67 8.70
CA TRP A 99 -1.10 -0.96 10.04
C TRP A 99 -2.20 -1.36 11.04
N LEU A 100 -3.35 -0.67 11.03
CA LEU A 100 -4.50 -1.00 11.89
C LEU A 100 -4.96 -2.45 11.67
N VAL A 101 -4.97 -2.88 10.42
CA VAL A 101 -5.42 -4.21 9.99
C VAL A 101 -4.48 -5.33 10.44
N PHE A 102 -3.16 -5.12 10.29
CA PHE A 102 -2.15 -6.16 10.47
C PHE A 102 -1.43 -6.15 11.82
N ASP A 103 -1.33 -5.00 12.50
CA ASP A 103 -0.47 -4.86 13.69
C ASP A 103 -1.22 -4.43 14.94
N TYR A 104 -2.32 -3.67 14.81
CA TYR A 104 -2.99 -3.14 15.99
C TYR A 104 -3.73 -4.27 16.75
N PRO A 105 -3.38 -4.51 18.03
CA PRO A 105 -4.06 -5.50 18.83
C PRO A 105 -5.43 -4.98 19.27
N LEU A 106 -6.46 -5.80 19.03
CA LEU A 106 -7.82 -5.53 19.52
C LEU A 106 -8.01 -6.10 20.93
N ASP A 107 -9.18 -5.88 21.52
CA ASP A 107 -9.46 -6.21 22.93
C ASP A 107 -9.24 -7.69 23.30
N ASP A 108 -9.32 -8.60 22.33
CA ASP A 108 -9.07 -10.04 22.47
C ASP A 108 -7.64 -10.46 22.12
N GLY A 109 -6.75 -9.49 21.84
CA GLY A 109 -5.36 -9.70 21.46
C GLY A 109 -5.15 -10.09 19.99
N LEU A 110 -6.22 -10.23 19.21
CA LEU A 110 -6.16 -10.50 17.77
C LEU A 110 -5.99 -9.20 16.98
N THR A 111 -5.42 -9.30 15.79
CA THR A 111 -5.48 -8.25 14.78
C THR A 111 -6.81 -8.31 14.04
N LEU A 112 -7.17 -7.29 13.26
CA LEU A 112 -8.40 -7.35 12.46
C LEU A 112 -8.36 -8.52 11.48
N VAL A 113 -7.22 -8.78 10.83
CA VAL A 113 -7.05 -9.98 9.96
C VAL A 113 -7.34 -11.26 10.73
N GLY A 114 -6.84 -11.39 11.96
CA GLY A 114 -7.15 -12.53 12.83
C GLY A 114 -8.64 -12.69 13.11
N LYS A 115 -9.35 -11.59 13.40
CA LYS A 115 -10.80 -11.61 13.61
C LYS A 115 -11.57 -11.96 12.35
N LEU A 116 -11.19 -11.38 11.21
CA LEU A 116 -11.85 -11.65 9.93
C LEU A 116 -11.64 -13.10 9.49
N ALA A 117 -10.47 -13.69 9.76
CA ALA A 117 -10.23 -15.11 9.52
C ALA A 117 -11.21 -16.00 10.33
N GLN A 118 -11.37 -15.72 11.63
CA GLN A 118 -12.35 -16.44 12.46
C GLN A 118 -13.79 -16.21 12.00
N ALA A 119 -14.14 -14.98 11.61
CA ALA A 119 -15.46 -14.65 11.08
C ALA A 119 -15.73 -15.37 9.75
N ALA A 120 -14.73 -15.49 8.86
CA ALA A 120 -14.84 -16.24 7.61
C ALA A 120 -15.09 -17.74 7.86
N GLU A 121 -14.34 -18.35 8.80
CA GLU A 121 -14.57 -19.75 9.21
C GLU A 121 -15.99 -19.96 9.77
N ALA A 122 -16.53 -18.96 10.45
CA ALA A 122 -17.89 -18.97 10.98
C ALA A 122 -18.98 -18.59 9.96
N GLY A 123 -18.62 -18.25 8.71
CA GLY A 123 -19.55 -17.80 7.67
C GLY A 123 -20.14 -16.40 7.91
N GLN A 124 -19.45 -15.57 8.70
CA GLN A 124 -19.83 -14.21 9.08
C GLN A 124 -19.09 -13.12 8.30
N PHE A 125 -18.13 -13.50 7.47
CA PHE A 125 -17.41 -12.62 6.55
C PHE A 125 -17.41 -13.25 5.16
N ASP A 126 -17.91 -12.53 4.16
CA ASP A 126 -18.12 -13.05 2.81
C ASP A 126 -16.80 -13.12 2.03
N VAL A 127 -16.27 -14.33 1.90
CA VAL A 127 -15.04 -14.64 1.16
C VAL A 127 -15.20 -15.91 0.34
N ASP A 128 -14.57 -15.94 -0.83
CA ASP A 128 -14.43 -17.18 -1.58
C ASP A 128 -13.34 -18.11 -1.01
N GLU A 129 -13.18 -19.30 -1.59
CA GLU A 129 -12.19 -20.30 -1.14
C GLU A 129 -10.74 -19.78 -1.17
N TYR A 130 -10.38 -18.97 -2.17
CA TYR A 130 -9.03 -18.43 -2.32
C TYR A 130 -8.79 -17.27 -1.36
N GLU A 131 -9.77 -16.39 -1.21
CA GLU A 131 -9.76 -15.31 -0.24
C GLU A 131 -9.66 -15.85 1.19
N ALA A 132 -10.42 -16.89 1.55
CA ALA A 132 -10.34 -17.55 2.86
C ALA A 132 -8.95 -18.16 3.13
N ARG A 133 -8.36 -18.83 2.13
CA ARG A 133 -6.99 -19.37 2.23
C ARG A 133 -5.95 -18.28 2.48
N LEU A 134 -6.03 -17.18 1.73
CA LEU A 134 -5.13 -16.04 1.91
C LEU A 134 -5.33 -15.41 3.28
N LEU A 135 -6.57 -15.11 3.66
CA LEU A 135 -6.91 -14.49 4.94
C LEU A 135 -6.36 -15.29 6.12
N GLN A 136 -6.49 -16.62 6.09
CA GLN A 136 -5.93 -17.49 7.11
C GLN A 136 -4.39 -17.42 7.16
N SER A 137 -3.74 -17.42 6.00
CA SER A 137 -2.28 -17.31 5.89
C SER A 137 -1.75 -15.95 6.37
N TRP A 138 -2.59 -14.91 6.35
CA TRP A 138 -2.22 -13.54 6.70
C TRP A 138 -2.31 -13.23 8.20
N THR A 139 -2.90 -14.12 9.01
CA THR A 139 -3.08 -13.93 10.47
C THR A 139 -1.77 -13.68 11.24
N THR A 140 -0.65 -14.18 10.73
CA THR A 140 0.69 -14.04 11.32
C THR A 140 1.50 -12.87 10.73
N VAL A 141 0.99 -12.20 9.69
CA VAL A 141 1.69 -11.09 9.03
C VAL A 141 1.77 -9.91 9.99
N ARG A 142 2.97 -9.35 10.14
CA ARG A 142 3.29 -8.18 10.95
C ARG A 142 4.27 -7.28 10.19
N LEU A 143 4.23 -5.99 10.48
CA LEU A 143 5.21 -5.02 10.01
C LEU A 143 6.58 -5.41 10.55
N GLN A 144 7.55 -5.58 9.67
CA GLN A 144 8.91 -5.95 10.07
C GLN A 144 9.95 -5.61 8.99
N PRO A 145 11.24 -5.49 9.38
CA PRO A 145 12.33 -5.27 8.45
C PRO A 145 12.73 -6.54 7.69
N TYR A 146 13.25 -6.34 6.48
CA TYR A 146 13.86 -7.34 5.62
C TYR A 146 15.08 -6.74 4.92
N VAL A 147 16.11 -7.55 4.70
CA VAL A 147 17.32 -7.13 3.96
C VAL A 147 17.18 -7.52 2.50
N VAL A 148 17.39 -6.57 1.59
CA VAL A 148 17.31 -6.82 0.14
C VAL A 148 18.57 -7.54 -0.34
N LEU A 149 18.39 -8.74 -0.92
CA LEU A 149 19.48 -9.57 -1.43
C LEU A 149 19.66 -9.46 -2.95
N ASP A 150 18.56 -9.37 -3.69
CA ASP A 150 18.56 -9.27 -5.15
C ASP A 150 17.39 -8.42 -5.64
N VAL A 151 17.60 -7.68 -6.72
CA VAL A 151 16.58 -6.80 -7.31
C VAL A 151 16.48 -7.06 -8.80
N GLN A 152 15.32 -7.56 -9.22
CA GLN A 152 14.96 -7.70 -10.62
C GLN A 152 14.11 -6.50 -11.02
N LYS A 153 14.77 -5.42 -11.48
CA LYS A 153 14.13 -4.12 -11.77
C LYS A 153 12.86 -4.31 -12.62
N GLY A 154 11.71 -3.89 -12.08
CA GLY A 154 10.41 -3.94 -12.76
C GLY A 154 9.69 -5.28 -12.70
N THR A 155 10.25 -6.26 -11.98
CA THR A 155 9.66 -7.60 -11.77
C THR A 155 9.42 -7.88 -10.29
N GLY A 156 10.46 -7.79 -9.46
CA GLY A 156 10.38 -8.18 -8.06
C GLY A 156 11.75 -8.14 -7.38
N LEU A 157 11.81 -8.68 -6.17
CA LEU A 157 12.98 -8.64 -5.29
C LEU A 157 13.07 -9.91 -4.44
N THR A 158 14.30 -10.31 -4.13
CA THR A 158 14.57 -11.33 -3.11
C THR A 158 14.97 -10.62 -1.83
N VAL A 159 14.27 -10.90 -0.75
CA VAL A 159 14.60 -10.36 0.58
C VAL A 159 14.84 -11.47 1.57
N ARG A 160 15.66 -11.19 2.58
CA ARG A 160 15.90 -12.07 3.72
C ARG A 160 15.26 -11.50 4.96
N HIS A 161 14.71 -12.37 5.81
CA HIS A 161 14.29 -12.00 7.15
C HIS A 161 15.42 -11.26 7.88
N PHE A 162 15.10 -10.23 8.66
CA PHE A 162 16.14 -9.40 9.27
C PHE A 162 17.04 -10.18 10.24
N GLU A 163 16.42 -11.03 11.08
CA GLU A 163 17.11 -11.83 12.12
C GLU A 163 17.46 -13.26 11.67
N ARG A 164 16.77 -13.79 10.65
CA ARG A 164 16.83 -15.20 10.24
C ARG A 164 17.42 -15.32 8.85
N GLU A 165 17.72 -16.55 8.47
CA GLU A 165 18.23 -16.86 7.12
C GLU A 165 17.11 -17.13 6.11
N ASP A 166 15.84 -17.08 6.53
CA ASP A 166 14.70 -17.28 5.64
C ASP A 166 14.67 -16.21 4.54
N THR A 167 14.46 -16.65 3.30
CA THR A 167 14.38 -15.77 2.12
C THR A 167 13.02 -15.83 1.47
N TYR A 168 12.55 -14.67 0.99
CA TYR A 168 11.23 -14.50 0.39
C TYR A 168 11.37 -13.91 -1.01
N GLN A 169 10.63 -14.49 -1.96
CA GLN A 169 10.47 -13.96 -3.32
C GLN A 169 9.28 -13.00 -3.35
N VAL A 170 9.56 -11.71 -3.46
CA VAL A 170 8.55 -10.65 -3.40
C VAL A 170 8.25 -10.12 -4.81
N LEU A 171 6.98 -10.22 -5.20
CA LEU A 171 6.48 -9.76 -6.49
C LEU A 171 6.01 -8.31 -6.41
N ASP A 172 6.96 -7.38 -6.33
CA ASP A 172 6.67 -5.96 -6.30
C ASP A 172 7.44 -5.19 -7.40
N LYS A 173 6.69 -4.79 -8.43
CA LYS A 173 7.22 -4.03 -9.57
C LYS A 173 7.56 -2.58 -9.21
N ALA A 174 6.88 -2.00 -8.22
CA ALA A 174 7.08 -0.62 -7.83
C ALA A 174 8.31 -0.50 -6.92
N ALA A 175 8.37 -1.32 -5.87
CA ALA A 175 9.51 -1.37 -4.96
C ALA A 175 10.81 -1.73 -5.69
N SER A 176 10.77 -2.73 -6.58
CA SER A 176 11.94 -3.16 -7.35
C SER A 176 12.54 -2.08 -8.26
N ARG A 177 11.87 -0.94 -8.51
CA ARG A 177 12.45 0.13 -9.34
C ARG A 177 13.45 0.99 -8.58
N ARG A 178 13.17 1.26 -7.30
CA ARG A 178 13.94 2.23 -6.49
C ARG A 178 14.94 1.53 -5.60
N ILE A 179 14.50 0.49 -4.89
CA ILE A 179 15.31 -0.20 -3.89
C ILE A 179 16.60 -0.79 -4.46
N GLU A 180 17.66 -0.77 -3.66
CA GLU A 180 18.99 -1.29 -3.95
C GLU A 180 19.33 -2.51 -3.08
N VAL A 181 20.32 -3.29 -3.53
CA VAL A 181 20.80 -4.46 -2.78
C VAL A 181 21.54 -4.01 -1.52
N GLY A 182 21.22 -4.63 -0.38
CA GLY A 182 21.78 -4.29 0.93
C GLY A 182 20.91 -3.33 1.74
N GLU A 183 19.93 -2.67 1.13
CA GLU A 183 18.98 -1.82 1.82
C GLU A 183 18.00 -2.62 2.68
N ILE A 184 17.31 -1.89 3.57
CA ILE A 184 16.31 -2.44 4.48
C ILE A 184 14.93 -2.01 4.00
N MET A 185 14.07 -3.01 3.79
CA MET A 185 12.66 -2.81 3.51
C MET A 185 11.85 -3.12 4.78
N ILE A 186 11.08 -2.16 5.30
CA ILE A 186 10.11 -2.41 6.37
C ILE A 186 8.72 -2.51 5.74
N ALA A 187 8.10 -3.68 5.83
CA ALA A 187 6.86 -3.97 5.11
C ALA A 187 6.03 -5.08 5.76
N HIS A 188 4.76 -5.15 5.36
CA HIS A 188 3.92 -6.34 5.53
C HIS A 188 4.07 -7.24 4.30
N LEU A 189 4.77 -8.36 4.45
CA LEU A 189 4.84 -9.37 3.40
C LEU A 189 3.68 -10.35 3.54
N VAL A 190 2.74 -10.26 2.61
CA VAL A 190 1.59 -11.17 2.54
C VAL A 190 1.91 -12.35 1.62
N PRO A 191 1.78 -13.61 2.09
CA PRO A 191 2.02 -14.79 1.26
C PRO A 191 0.93 -14.94 0.18
N ILE A 192 1.37 -15.35 -1.00
CA ILE A 192 0.58 -15.74 -2.17
C ILE A 192 1.24 -16.99 -2.77
N ASP A 193 0.76 -18.15 -2.34
CA ASP A 193 1.34 -19.44 -2.71
C ASP A 193 2.84 -19.54 -2.34
N ASP A 194 3.71 -19.71 -3.33
CA ASP A 194 5.17 -19.80 -3.21
C ASP A 194 5.88 -18.43 -3.22
N THR A 195 5.11 -17.35 -3.33
CA THR A 195 5.63 -15.98 -3.42
C THR A 195 4.98 -15.07 -2.39
N TYR A 196 5.49 -13.85 -2.28
CA TYR A 196 5.01 -12.83 -1.36
C TYR A 196 4.73 -11.54 -2.12
N ALA A 197 3.84 -10.74 -1.59
CA ALA A 197 3.63 -9.36 -2.02
C ALA A 197 3.72 -8.41 -0.83
N VAL A 198 3.99 -7.14 -1.12
CA VAL A 198 3.89 -6.07 -0.13
C VAL A 198 2.43 -5.67 -0.01
N SER A 199 1.88 -5.66 1.20
CA SER A 199 0.60 -5.00 1.50
C SER A 199 0.85 -3.56 1.93
N GLY A 200 0.14 -2.62 1.31
CA GLY A 200 0.25 -1.19 1.58
C GLY A 200 1.57 -0.58 1.10
N VAL A 201 2.17 0.28 1.93
CA VAL A 201 3.40 1.02 1.61
C VAL A 201 4.58 0.41 2.35
N ALA A 202 5.63 0.03 1.62
CA ALA A 202 6.92 -0.34 2.20
C ALA A 202 7.79 0.90 2.44
N ALA A 203 8.41 0.98 3.60
CA ALA A 203 9.47 1.95 3.86
C ALA A 203 10.82 1.40 3.37
N GLN A 204 11.59 2.26 2.71
CA GLN A 204 12.93 1.95 2.19
C GLN A 204 13.94 2.74 3.01
N LEU A 205 14.90 2.04 3.59
CA LEU A 205 15.90 2.59 4.49
C LEU A 205 17.29 2.15 4.05
N THR A 206 18.24 3.06 4.19
CA THR A 206 19.64 2.85 3.86
C THR A 206 20.27 1.76 4.74
N ALA A 207 21.30 1.09 4.22
CA ALA A 207 21.91 -0.07 4.87
C ALA A 207 22.56 0.24 6.24
N ASP A 208 22.96 1.48 6.49
CA ASP A 208 23.56 1.94 7.75
C ASP A 208 22.60 1.91 8.94
N ILE A 209 21.28 1.92 8.67
CA ILE A 209 20.22 1.82 9.67
C ILE A 209 20.15 0.43 10.35
N HIS A 210 20.82 -0.58 9.78
CA HIS A 210 20.81 -1.95 10.30
C HIS A 210 21.15 -2.01 11.80
N SER A 211 22.26 -1.40 12.21
CA SER A 211 22.72 -1.44 13.62
C SER A 211 21.71 -0.79 14.57
N THR A 212 21.14 0.35 14.18
CA THR A 212 20.10 1.07 14.94
C THR A 212 18.83 0.22 15.12
N LEU A 213 18.39 -0.48 14.08
CA LEU A 213 17.24 -1.40 14.16
C LEU A 213 17.52 -2.59 15.08
N GLN A 214 18.74 -3.14 15.05
CA GLN A 214 19.14 -4.20 15.98
C GLN A 214 19.11 -3.72 17.43
N GLU A 215 19.61 -2.52 17.70
CA GLU A 215 19.59 -1.92 19.04
C GLU A 215 18.16 -1.67 19.52
N LEU A 216 17.28 -1.14 18.66
CA LEU A 216 15.86 -0.93 18.96
C LEU A 216 15.22 -2.25 19.42
N VAL A 217 15.33 -3.31 18.62
CA VAL A 217 14.71 -4.60 18.94
C VAL A 217 15.33 -5.20 20.21
N ALA A 218 16.65 -5.13 20.36
CA ALA A 218 17.34 -5.64 21.54
C ALA A 218 16.85 -4.96 22.83
N MET A 219 16.67 -3.63 22.83
CA MET A 219 16.13 -2.89 23.97
C MET A 219 14.71 -3.35 24.33
N HIS A 220 13.84 -3.52 23.33
CA HIS A 220 12.47 -3.99 23.58
C HIS A 220 12.44 -5.44 24.08
N LEU A 221 13.29 -6.32 23.56
CA LEU A 221 13.41 -7.71 24.05
C LEU A 221 13.93 -7.78 25.49
N ILE A 222 14.91 -6.95 25.86
CA ILE A 222 15.39 -6.86 27.25
C ILE A 222 14.24 -6.48 28.19
N ASP A 223 13.41 -5.52 27.78
CA ASP A 223 12.25 -5.11 28.56
C ASP A 223 11.18 -6.21 28.66
N MET A 224 10.85 -6.89 27.56
CA MET A 224 9.90 -8.00 27.55
C MET A 224 10.36 -9.17 28.43
N ARG A 225 11.67 -9.46 28.42
CA ARG A 225 12.27 -10.55 29.21
C ARG A 225 12.22 -10.36 30.72
N LYS A 226 11.88 -9.16 31.21
CA LYS A 226 11.60 -8.93 32.64
C LYS A 226 10.38 -9.72 33.12
N ASN A 227 9.38 -9.88 32.25
CA ASN A 227 8.12 -10.56 32.58
C ASN A 227 7.97 -11.92 31.86
N ASN A 228 8.65 -12.12 30.74
CA ASN A 228 8.69 -13.37 29.98
C ASN A 228 10.14 -13.71 29.55
N PRO A 229 10.92 -14.46 30.37
CA PRO A 229 12.33 -14.71 30.10
C PRO A 229 12.66 -15.32 28.74
N GLU A 230 11.73 -16.06 28.15
CA GLU A 230 11.89 -16.73 26.85
C GLU A 230 11.47 -15.85 25.65
N ALA A 231 11.06 -14.59 25.88
CA ALA A 231 10.59 -13.71 24.83
C ALA A 231 11.61 -13.56 23.70
N GLY A 232 11.17 -13.86 22.47
CA GLY A 232 11.96 -13.83 21.26
C GLY A 232 11.40 -12.88 20.19
N TRP A 233 11.97 -12.96 18.98
CA TRP A 233 11.59 -12.12 17.84
C TRP A 233 10.09 -12.20 17.52
N ASP A 234 9.51 -13.40 17.51
CA ASP A 234 8.09 -13.58 17.20
C ASP A 234 7.17 -12.94 18.26
N ASP A 235 7.57 -12.97 19.53
CA ASP A 235 6.83 -12.28 20.60
C ASP A 235 6.90 -10.77 20.41
N PHE A 236 8.09 -10.26 20.06
CA PHE A 236 8.28 -8.86 19.75
C PHE A 236 7.41 -8.41 18.56
N LEU A 237 7.39 -9.17 17.46
CA LEU A 237 6.52 -8.85 16.32
C LEU A 237 5.04 -8.86 16.70
N ARG A 238 4.61 -9.86 17.49
CA ARG A 238 3.21 -9.99 17.89
C ARG A 238 2.74 -8.84 18.77
N GLU A 239 3.58 -8.37 19.70
CA GLU A 239 3.19 -7.40 20.73
C GLU A 239 3.65 -5.96 20.43
N ARG A 240 4.70 -5.79 19.61
CA ARG A 240 5.43 -4.54 19.46
C ARG A 240 5.83 -4.21 18.02
N SER A 241 5.32 -4.90 17.00
CA SER A 241 5.56 -4.57 15.57
C SER A 241 5.28 -3.11 15.22
N GLY A 242 4.29 -2.48 15.87
CA GLY A 242 3.99 -1.04 15.70
C GLY A 242 5.17 -0.11 16.00
N THR A 243 6.19 -0.54 16.76
CA THR A 243 7.41 0.23 16.99
C THR A 243 8.21 0.48 15.71
N PHE A 244 8.11 -0.41 14.71
CA PHE A 244 8.75 -0.18 13.41
C PHE A 244 8.10 0.98 12.64
N ASN A 245 6.80 1.21 12.81
CA ASN A 245 6.16 2.39 12.23
C ASN A 245 6.72 3.68 12.86
N HIS A 246 6.80 3.73 14.20
CA HIS A 246 7.37 4.87 14.90
C HIS A 246 8.83 5.10 14.51
N PHE A 247 9.59 4.03 14.30
CA PHE A 247 10.95 4.09 13.77
C PHE A 247 11.00 4.71 12.37
N VAL A 248 10.17 4.24 11.43
CA VAL A 248 10.09 4.77 10.06
C VAL A 248 9.75 6.26 10.04
N MET A 249 8.86 6.73 10.93
CA MET A 249 8.46 8.14 10.98
C MET A 249 9.59 9.10 11.39
N VAL A 250 10.62 8.60 12.09
CA VAL A 250 11.78 9.42 12.52
C VAL A 250 13.05 9.11 11.72
N ALA A 251 13.07 7.99 11.00
CA ALA A 251 14.20 7.59 10.19
C ALA A 251 14.31 8.49 8.94
N PRO A 252 15.54 8.77 8.47
CA PRO A 252 15.73 9.36 7.15
C PRO A 252 15.27 8.35 6.09
N VAL A 253 14.04 8.53 5.61
CA VAL A 253 13.56 7.85 4.40
C VAL A 253 14.21 8.52 3.19
N GLU A 254 14.65 7.74 2.20
CA GLU A 254 15.11 8.32 0.93
C GLU A 254 13.99 9.19 0.34
N GLU A 255 14.27 10.48 0.12
CA GLU A 255 13.31 11.38 -0.51
C GLU A 255 12.96 10.86 -1.90
N THR A 256 11.67 10.69 -2.16
CA THR A 256 11.15 10.46 -3.50
C THR A 256 11.68 11.57 -4.40
N ASP A 257 12.44 11.25 -5.45
CA ASP A 257 12.96 12.25 -6.38
C ASP A 257 11.81 12.93 -7.16
N ILE A 258 11.22 13.96 -6.54
CA ILE A 258 10.14 14.78 -7.11
C ILE A 258 10.69 15.69 -8.20
N SER A 259 12.02 15.76 -8.40
CA SER A 259 12.64 16.62 -9.41
C SER A 259 12.15 16.26 -10.82
N GLN A 260 11.84 14.99 -11.09
CA GLN A 260 11.32 14.57 -12.40
C GLN A 260 9.88 15.04 -12.62
N VAL A 261 9.04 15.01 -11.59
CA VAL A 261 7.66 15.53 -11.65
C VAL A 261 7.67 17.06 -11.71
N GLN A 262 8.50 17.72 -10.91
CA GLN A 262 8.70 19.17 -10.97
C GLN A 262 9.26 19.62 -12.32
N MET A 263 10.21 18.87 -12.89
CA MET A 263 10.76 19.13 -14.22
C MET A 263 9.70 18.92 -15.30
N MET A 264 8.86 17.89 -15.20
CA MET A 264 7.72 17.66 -16.10
C MET A 264 6.69 18.79 -16.01
N VAL A 265 6.31 19.21 -14.81
CA VAL A 265 5.39 20.35 -14.59
C VAL A 265 5.99 21.66 -15.11
N THR A 266 7.29 21.87 -14.89
CA THR A 266 8.03 23.04 -15.39
C THR A 266 8.11 23.04 -16.91
N GLN A 267 8.37 21.89 -17.54
CA GLN A 267 8.36 21.75 -19.00
C GLN A 267 6.96 21.94 -19.59
N MET A 268 5.92 21.42 -18.95
CA MET A 268 4.53 21.66 -19.34
C MET A 268 4.18 23.14 -19.25
N ARG A 269 4.55 23.82 -18.16
CA ARG A 269 4.32 25.26 -17.98
C ARG A 269 5.05 26.10 -19.03
N ALA A 270 6.33 25.80 -19.28
CA ALA A 270 7.12 26.45 -20.33
C ALA A 270 6.53 26.23 -21.74
N THR A 271 6.02 25.03 -22.02
CA THR A 271 5.38 24.70 -23.31
C THR A 271 4.05 25.46 -23.48
N LEU A 272 3.28 25.61 -22.41
CA LEU A 272 2.04 26.40 -22.42
C LEU A 272 2.31 27.90 -22.58
N GLU A 273 3.38 28.42 -21.98
CA GLU A 273 3.83 29.81 -22.14
C GLU A 273 4.33 30.08 -23.57
N MET A 274 5.07 29.15 -24.19
CA MET A 274 5.54 29.29 -25.58
C MET A 274 4.42 29.18 -26.62
N THR A 275 3.34 28.46 -26.33
CA THR A 275 2.20 28.30 -27.25
C THR A 275 1.15 29.42 -27.11
N GLY A 276 1.40 30.41 -26.25
CA GLY A 276 0.70 31.70 -26.25
C GLY A 276 -0.78 31.65 -25.88
N ARG A 277 -1.25 30.60 -25.19
CA ARG A 277 -2.59 30.56 -24.62
C ARG A 277 -2.48 30.60 -23.11
N SER A 278 -2.98 31.67 -22.49
CA SER A 278 -3.07 31.77 -21.04
C SER A 278 -3.96 30.63 -20.52
N PHE A 279 -3.50 29.92 -19.49
CA PHE A 279 -4.26 28.86 -18.82
C PHE A 279 -5.65 29.35 -18.35
N LYS A 280 -5.76 30.66 -18.06
CA LYS A 280 -6.99 31.34 -17.63
C LYS A 280 -8.06 31.42 -18.74
N ASP A 281 -7.66 31.38 -20.01
CA ASP A 281 -8.59 31.42 -21.16
C ASP A 281 -9.13 30.03 -21.51
N MET A 282 -8.39 28.97 -21.14
CA MET A 282 -8.73 27.58 -21.48
C MET A 282 -9.62 26.93 -20.42
N VAL A 283 -9.48 27.37 -19.16
CA VAL A 283 -10.31 26.93 -18.04
C VAL A 283 -11.16 28.14 -17.65
N GLY A 284 -12.37 28.24 -18.22
CA GLY A 284 -13.27 29.40 -18.11
C GLY A 284 -13.73 29.72 -16.69
N LEU A 285 -12.82 30.17 -15.84
CA LEU A 285 -13.04 30.63 -14.49
C LEU A 285 -12.80 32.15 -14.47
N GLY A 286 -13.80 32.86 -14.99
CA GLY A 286 -13.90 34.31 -14.89
C GLY A 286 -14.22 34.72 -13.45
N GLN A 287 -13.31 35.50 -12.85
CA GLN A 287 -13.52 36.24 -11.62
C GLN A 287 -14.63 37.29 -11.81
N LYS A 288 -15.39 37.52 -10.73
CA LYS A 288 -16.08 38.79 -10.48
C LYS A 288 -15.02 39.89 -10.42
N ASP A 289 -15.20 40.97 -11.16
CA ASP A 289 -14.65 42.26 -10.79
C ASP A 289 -15.71 43.35 -10.91
N ASP A 290 -15.71 44.18 -9.88
CA ASP A 290 -16.51 45.37 -9.67
C ASP A 290 -15.76 46.54 -10.33
N SER A 291 -16.40 47.27 -11.25
CA SER A 291 -16.17 48.70 -11.49
C SER A 291 -17.12 49.24 -12.56
N THR A 292 -17.95 50.17 -12.10
CA THR A 292 -18.37 51.42 -12.76
C THR A 292 -17.78 51.72 -14.15
N ASP A 293 -18.63 51.91 -15.16
CA ASP A 293 -18.80 53.23 -15.76
C ASP A 293 -20.05 53.34 -16.66
N GLU A 294 -20.47 54.59 -16.82
CA GLU A 294 -21.67 55.14 -17.45
C GLU A 294 -21.98 54.65 -18.88
N GLN A 295 -23.26 54.51 -19.24
CA GLN A 295 -23.96 55.48 -20.12
C GLN A 295 -25.40 55.07 -20.44
N ALA A 296 -26.23 56.11 -20.52
CA ALA A 296 -27.67 56.10 -20.73
C ALA A 296 -28.11 55.65 -22.13
N SER A 297 -29.30 55.04 -22.20
CA SER A 297 -30.24 55.23 -23.31
C SER A 297 -31.66 54.84 -22.91
N ASP A 298 -32.54 55.85 -23.02
CA ASP A 298 -34.00 55.85 -23.21
C ASP A 298 -34.74 54.51 -23.36
N ALA A 299 -35.88 54.38 -22.68
CA ALA A 299 -37.19 54.62 -23.30
C ALA A 299 -38.34 54.34 -22.31
N MET A 300 -39.19 55.35 -22.15
CA MET A 300 -40.50 55.25 -21.52
C MET A 300 -41.49 54.49 -22.40
N SER A 301 -42.25 53.58 -21.80
CA SER A 301 -43.63 53.25 -22.20
C SER A 301 -44.36 52.85 -20.91
N ASP A 302 -45.18 53.73 -20.35
CA ASP A 302 -46.61 53.86 -20.63
C ASP A 302 -47.44 52.75 -19.97
N GLY A 303 -48.40 53.15 -19.15
CA GLY A 303 -49.19 52.25 -18.30
C GLY A 303 -49.72 52.95 -17.05
N GLY A 304 -50.52 54.01 -17.24
CA GLY A 304 -51.25 54.64 -16.15
C GLY A 304 -52.34 53.75 -15.56
N ASN A 305 -52.61 53.91 -14.26
CA ASN A 305 -53.94 54.29 -13.77
C ASN A 305 -53.89 54.69 -12.28
N GLN A 306 -54.31 55.91 -12.01
CA GLN A 306 -54.88 56.38 -10.74
C GLN A 306 -56.41 56.21 -10.83
N PRO A 307 -57.26 56.54 -9.83
CA PRO A 307 -56.99 56.89 -8.43
C PRO A 307 -57.97 56.25 -7.41
N ASP A 308 -57.73 56.60 -6.15
CA ASP A 308 -58.68 56.93 -5.07
C ASP A 308 -59.66 55.88 -4.52
N SER A 309 -59.55 55.63 -3.21
CA SER A 309 -60.54 56.15 -2.26
C SER A 309 -60.25 55.70 -0.83
N GLY A 310 -60.50 56.61 0.11
CA GLY A 310 -61.27 56.25 1.30
C GLY A 310 -60.49 55.90 2.55
N ALA A 311 -60.24 56.94 3.35
CA ALA A 311 -60.27 56.96 4.81
C ALA A 311 -60.95 55.75 5.50
N ARG A 312 -60.20 55.05 6.36
CA ARG A 312 -60.31 55.11 7.83
C ARG A 312 -59.44 54.04 8.48
#